data_AF-A0A453GBV2-F1
#
_entry.id   AF-A0A453GBV2-F1
#
_cell.length_a   1.000
_cell.length_b   1.000
_cell.length_c   1.000
_cell.angle_alpha   90.00
_cell.angle_beta   90.00
_cell.angle_gamma   90.00
#
_symmetry.space_group_name_H-M   'P 1'
#
loop_
_entity.id
_entity.type
_entity.pdbx_description
1 polymer ?
#
loop_
_entity_poly.entity_id
_entity_poly.type
_entity_poly.pdbx_seq_one_letter_code
_entity_poly.pdbx_strand_id
1 'polypeptide(L)'
;MPDQVDMISYITEENKRRKRKRIILTELYFEPVLLGMAYLISQRAPRAFRCFSDDEHKHTLRKYLLKDMYDGLEVACYDQLRLTKRNFHDLCTMLRERCGLRDSVYVAVEEKVAMFLLVVGHGLKMRLLRGTYKRSLGTISTHFSAVLRAILSMHGEFIKLPDANVQPPDDYKWKWF
;
A
#
# COMPACT_ATOMS: atom_id res chain seq x y z
N MET A 1 -43.26 -75.21 0.78
CA MET A 1 -42.26 -74.17 0.48
C MET A 1 -42.89 -72.76 0.23
N PRO A 2 -43.79 -72.19 1.06
CA PRO A 2 -44.24 -70.79 0.92
C PRO A 2 -43.41 -69.79 1.76
N ASP A 3 -42.85 -70.25 2.89
CA ASP A 3 -42.25 -69.38 3.92
C ASP A 3 -41.02 -68.58 3.46
N GLN A 4 -40.30 -69.09 2.46
CA GLN A 4 -39.10 -68.42 1.94
C GLN A 4 -39.46 -67.21 1.06
N VAL A 5 -40.58 -67.27 0.32
CA VAL A 5 -41.02 -66.18 -0.57
C VAL A 5 -41.59 -65.03 0.25
N ASP A 6 -42.38 -65.35 1.28
CA ASP A 6 -42.94 -64.35 2.20
C ASP A 6 -41.82 -63.64 2.97
N MET A 7 -40.79 -64.37 3.42
CA MET A 7 -39.65 -63.76 4.11
C MET A 7 -38.84 -62.80 3.23
N ILE A 8 -38.61 -63.13 1.94
CA ILE A 8 -37.91 -62.24 0.99
C ILE A 8 -38.73 -60.98 0.70
N SER A 9 -40.06 -61.12 0.56
CA SER A 9 -40.95 -59.99 0.34
C SER A 9 -40.96 -59.02 1.53
N TYR A 10 -40.97 -59.56 2.76
CA TYR A 10 -40.88 -58.80 4.00
C TYR A 10 -39.56 -58.02 4.10
N ILE A 11 -38.42 -58.67 3.81
CA ILE A 11 -37.10 -58.02 3.83
C ILE A 11 -37.03 -56.87 2.82
N THR A 12 -37.64 -57.02 1.64
CA THR A 12 -37.62 -56.03 0.58
C THR A 12 -38.46 -54.79 0.94
N GLU A 13 -39.66 -54.99 1.50
CA GLU A 13 -40.51 -53.89 1.97
C GLU A 13 -39.89 -53.17 3.19
N GLU A 14 -39.29 -53.91 4.14
CA GLU A 14 -38.57 -53.30 5.26
C GLU A 14 -37.34 -52.50 4.79
N ASN A 15 -36.61 -52.99 3.77
CA ASN A 15 -35.51 -52.25 3.15
C ASN A 15 -36.01 -51.00 2.41
N LYS A 16 -37.16 -51.05 1.75
CA LYS A 16 -37.81 -49.91 1.09
C LYS A 16 -38.23 -48.86 2.12
N ARG A 17 -38.77 -49.28 3.26
CA ARG A 17 -39.12 -48.41 4.39
C ARG A 17 -37.89 -47.74 4.99
N ARG A 18 -36.81 -48.50 5.22
CA ARG A 18 -35.53 -47.97 5.72
C ARG A 18 -34.83 -47.03 4.74
N LYS A 19 -34.97 -47.24 3.43
CA LYS A 19 -34.49 -46.31 2.40
C LYS A 19 -35.27 -44.99 2.43
N ARG A 20 -36.60 -45.03 2.49
CA ARG A 20 -37.44 -43.82 2.60
C ARG A 20 -37.14 -43.00 3.87
N LYS A 21 -37.01 -43.66 5.02
CA LYS A 21 -36.65 -42.98 6.29
C LYS A 21 -35.29 -42.29 6.21
N ARG A 22 -34.30 -42.93 5.56
CA ARG A 22 -32.98 -42.32 5.33
C ARG A 22 -33.05 -41.09 4.42
N ILE A 23 -33.83 -41.14 3.34
CA ILE A 23 -34.00 -40.00 2.42
C ILE A 23 -34.64 -38.80 3.13
N ILE A 24 -35.71 -39.02 3.89
CA ILE A 24 -36.40 -37.96 4.65
C ILE A 24 -35.46 -37.35 5.69
N LEU A 25 -34.68 -38.18 6.38
CA LEU A 25 -33.68 -37.69 7.34
C LEU A 25 -32.63 -36.84 6.62
N THR A 26 -32.08 -37.31 5.50
CA THR A 26 -31.08 -36.53 4.77
C THR A 26 -31.63 -35.20 4.25
N GLU A 27 -32.86 -35.15 3.75
CA GLU A 27 -33.48 -33.88 3.32
C GLU A 27 -33.70 -32.91 4.48
N LEU A 28 -34.20 -33.41 5.63
CA LEU A 28 -34.46 -32.58 6.80
C LEU A 28 -33.17 -31.95 7.36
N TYR A 29 -32.05 -32.67 7.28
CA TYR A 29 -30.77 -32.20 7.80
C TYR A 29 -29.94 -31.44 6.76
N PHE A 30 -30.24 -31.52 5.46
CA PHE A 30 -29.44 -30.88 4.41
C PHE A 30 -29.53 -29.35 4.46
N GLU A 31 -30.75 -28.80 4.47
CA GLU A 31 -31.00 -27.36 4.53
C GLU A 31 -30.37 -26.66 5.75
N PRO A 32 -30.55 -27.15 7.00
CA PRO A 32 -29.91 -26.53 8.17
C PRO A 32 -28.38 -26.67 8.16
N VAL A 33 -27.84 -27.74 7.59
CA VAL A 33 -26.38 -27.89 7.42
C VAL A 33 -25.85 -26.90 6.39
N LEU A 34 -26.50 -26.75 5.24
CA LEU A 34 -26.12 -25.73 4.25
C LEU A 34 -26.24 -24.31 4.82
N LEU A 35 -27.33 -24.01 5.51
CA LEU A 35 -27.53 -22.71 6.14
C LEU A 35 -26.50 -22.45 7.25
N GLY A 36 -26.20 -23.46 8.06
CA GLY A 36 -25.15 -23.42 9.07
C GLY A 36 -23.76 -23.20 8.46
N MET A 37 -23.44 -23.89 7.36
CA MET A 37 -22.17 -23.71 6.64
C MET A 37 -22.09 -22.33 5.98
N ALA A 38 -23.16 -21.83 5.37
CA ALA A 38 -23.22 -20.47 4.81
C ALA A 38 -23.06 -19.40 5.90
N TYR A 39 -23.68 -19.60 7.07
CA TYR A 39 -23.54 -18.73 8.22
C TYR A 39 -22.11 -18.74 8.79
N LEU A 40 -21.49 -19.92 8.90
CA LEU A 40 -20.08 -20.07 9.30
C LEU A 40 -19.13 -19.44 8.27
N ILE A 41 -19.37 -19.60 6.97
CA ILE A 41 -18.60 -18.95 5.89
C ILE A 41 -18.76 -17.43 5.97
N SER A 42 -19.96 -16.93 6.27
CA SER A 42 -20.24 -15.49 6.41
C SER A 42 -19.57 -14.88 7.64
N GLN A 43 -19.54 -15.59 8.77
CA GLN A 43 -18.76 -15.17 9.95
C GLN A 43 -17.25 -15.27 9.73
N ARG A 44 -16.81 -16.24 8.93
CA ARG A 44 -15.42 -16.47 8.55
C ARG A 44 -15.01 -15.69 7.30
N ALA A 45 -15.87 -14.78 6.80
CA ALA A 45 -15.55 -13.88 5.70
C ALA A 45 -14.17 -13.28 5.99
N PRO A 46 -13.16 -13.54 5.14
CA PRO A 46 -11.79 -13.40 5.58
C PRO A 46 -11.52 -11.93 5.87
N ARG A 47 -11.19 -11.60 7.12
CA ARG A 47 -10.57 -10.31 7.45
C ARG A 47 -9.39 -10.02 6.50
N ALA A 48 -8.72 -11.08 6.04
CA ALA A 48 -7.69 -11.03 5.00
C ALA A 48 -8.20 -10.47 3.65
N PHE A 49 -9.37 -10.87 3.12
CA PHE A 49 -9.87 -10.37 1.84
C PHE A 49 -10.15 -8.87 1.89
N ARG A 50 -10.77 -8.40 2.99
CA ARG A 50 -10.98 -6.96 3.22
C ARG A 50 -9.66 -6.21 3.43
N CYS A 51 -8.67 -6.82 4.09
CA CYS A 51 -7.33 -6.25 4.29
C CYS A 51 -6.55 -6.09 2.99
N PHE A 52 -6.54 -7.12 2.12
CA PHE A 52 -5.91 -7.05 0.80
C PHE A 52 -6.52 -5.95 -0.05
N SER A 53 -7.86 -5.85 -0.06
CA SER A 53 -8.57 -4.78 -0.73
C SER A 53 -8.19 -3.40 -0.16
N ASP A 54 -8.15 -3.23 1.16
CA ASP A 54 -7.79 -1.97 1.81
C ASP A 54 -6.35 -1.53 1.48
N ASP A 55 -5.39 -2.47 1.42
CA ASP A 55 -4.00 -2.15 1.08
C ASP A 55 -3.82 -1.82 -0.40
N GLU A 56 -4.55 -2.47 -1.30
CA GLU A 56 -4.59 -2.13 -2.72
C GLU A 56 -5.17 -0.72 -2.93
N HIS A 57 -6.28 -0.38 -2.28
CA HIS A 57 -6.87 0.96 -2.33
C HIS A 57 -5.90 2.03 -1.81
N LYS A 58 -5.21 1.78 -0.69
CA LYS A 58 -4.17 2.71 -0.19
C LYS A 58 -3.01 2.88 -1.18
N HIS A 59 -2.60 1.81 -1.85
CA HIS A 59 -1.54 1.88 -2.86
C HIS A 59 -1.98 2.69 -4.09
N THR A 60 -3.20 2.47 -4.57
CA THR A 60 -3.80 3.24 -5.66
C THR A 60 -3.93 4.72 -5.30
N LEU A 61 -4.35 5.05 -4.08
CA LEU A 61 -4.42 6.42 -3.58
C LEU A 61 -3.05 7.11 -3.64
N ARG A 62 -1.98 6.45 -3.20
CA ARG A 62 -0.62 7.02 -3.22
C ARG A 62 -0.13 7.27 -4.64
N LYS A 63 -0.40 6.34 -5.56
CA LYS A 63 -0.12 6.52 -6.98
C LYS A 63 -0.86 7.72 -7.54
N TYR A 64 -2.14 7.88 -7.20
CA TYR A 64 -2.92 9.05 -7.59
C TYR A 64 -2.35 10.34 -7.02
N LEU A 65 -1.96 10.38 -5.74
CA LEU A 65 -1.33 11.57 -5.13
C LEU A 65 -0.05 11.96 -5.88
N LEU A 66 0.84 11.00 -6.14
CA LEU A 66 2.07 11.25 -6.90
C LEU A 66 1.76 11.71 -8.33
N LYS A 67 0.73 11.13 -8.95
CA LYS A 67 0.26 11.53 -10.27
C LYS A 67 -0.30 12.96 -10.24
N ASP A 68 -1.07 13.33 -9.23
CA ASP A 68 -1.65 14.68 -9.08
C ASP A 68 -0.55 15.74 -8.94
N MET A 69 0.50 15.44 -8.16
CA MET A 69 1.73 16.25 -8.06
C MET A 69 2.45 16.43 -9.42
N TYR A 70 2.40 15.42 -10.30
CA TYR A 70 3.24 15.32 -11.49
C TYR A 70 2.54 15.65 -12.83
N ASP A 71 1.29 15.24 -12.98
CA ASP A 71 0.46 15.36 -14.20
C ASP A 71 -0.43 16.59 -14.19
N GLY A 72 -0.41 17.38 -13.12
CA GLY A 72 -0.94 18.74 -13.13
C GLY A 72 -0.18 19.67 -14.09
N LEU A 73 -0.65 20.91 -14.21
CA LEU A 73 0.07 21.98 -14.92
C LEU A 73 1.48 22.14 -14.30
N GLU A 74 2.49 22.59 -15.07
CA GLU A 74 3.86 22.77 -14.53
C GLU A 74 3.90 23.61 -13.24
N VAL A 75 2.97 24.57 -13.15
CA VAL A 75 2.74 25.40 -11.96
C VAL A 75 2.35 24.58 -10.73
N ALA A 76 1.48 23.58 -10.89
CA ALA A 76 1.02 22.74 -9.78
C ALA A 76 2.16 21.87 -9.22
N CYS A 77 3.05 21.36 -10.08
CA CYS A 77 4.24 20.62 -9.63
C CYS A 77 5.17 21.54 -8.83
N TYR A 78 5.41 22.76 -9.31
CA TYR A 78 6.21 23.74 -8.59
C TYR A 78 5.55 24.17 -7.26
N ASP A 79 4.25 24.37 -7.25
CA ASP A 79 3.50 24.77 -6.06
C ASP A 79 3.47 23.68 -4.99
N GLN A 80 3.54 22.40 -5.36
CA GLN A 80 3.51 21.28 -4.42
C GLN A 80 4.91 20.78 -4.02
N LEU A 81 5.89 20.81 -4.92
CA LEU A 81 7.22 20.22 -4.73
C LEU A 81 8.35 21.25 -4.70
N ARG A 82 8.09 22.52 -5.02
CA ARG A 82 9.08 23.59 -5.21
C ARG A 82 10.13 23.29 -6.29
N LEU A 83 9.83 22.34 -7.17
CA LEU A 83 10.66 21.94 -8.30
C LEU A 83 9.83 21.91 -9.58
N THR A 84 10.45 22.18 -10.72
CA THR A 84 9.83 21.91 -12.01
C THR A 84 9.74 20.41 -12.24
N LYS A 85 8.82 19.99 -13.13
CA LYS A 85 8.61 18.58 -13.48
C LYS A 85 9.90 17.89 -13.94
N ARG A 86 10.70 18.59 -14.77
CA ARG A 86 12.02 18.12 -15.23
C ARG A 86 12.99 17.95 -14.06
N ASN A 87 13.15 18.97 -13.22
CA ASN A 87 14.10 18.92 -12.11
C ASN A 87 13.75 17.84 -11.07
N PHE A 88 12.46 17.60 -10.83
CA PHE A 88 12.01 16.52 -9.96
C PHE A 88 12.40 15.15 -10.52
N HIS A 89 12.19 14.93 -11.83
CA HIS A 89 12.58 13.69 -12.48
C HIS A 89 14.10 13.49 -12.46
N ASP A 90 14.86 14.54 -12.81
CA ASP A 90 16.33 14.51 -12.80
C ASP A 90 16.87 14.21 -11.40
N LEU A 91 16.27 14.80 -10.35
CA LEU A 91 16.61 14.51 -8.96
C LEU A 91 16.34 13.05 -8.60
N CYS A 92 15.18 12.50 -8.97
CA CYS A 92 14.85 11.10 -8.69
C CYS A 92 15.81 10.14 -9.40
N THR A 93 16.12 10.40 -10.67
CA THR A 93 17.08 9.62 -11.46
C THR A 93 18.48 9.69 -10.85
N MET A 94 18.94 10.89 -10.51
CA MET A 94 20.24 11.09 -9.85
C MET A 94 20.34 10.32 -8.53
N LEU A 95 19.33 10.42 -7.65
CA LEU A 95 19.32 9.71 -6.37
C LEU A 95 19.29 8.19 -6.56
N ARG A 96 18.62 7.70 -7.61
CA ARG A 96 18.56 6.27 -7.94
C ARG A 96 19.90 5.75 -8.45
N GLU A 97 20.52 6.44 -9.39
CA GLU A 97 21.73 6.00 -10.08
C GLU A 97 23.00 6.25 -9.26
N ARG A 98 23.14 7.43 -8.64
CA ARG A 98 24.37 7.85 -7.95
C ARG A 98 24.36 7.50 -6.47
N CYS A 99 23.23 7.65 -5.79
CA CYS A 99 23.13 7.41 -4.35
C CYS A 99 22.59 6.01 -3.99
N GLY A 100 22.22 5.21 -4.99
CA GLY A 100 21.66 3.88 -4.78
C GLY A 100 20.32 3.88 -4.07
N LEU A 101 19.54 4.96 -4.15
CA LEU A 101 18.19 5.01 -3.58
C LEU A 101 17.27 4.10 -4.40
N ARG A 102 16.78 3.02 -3.78
CA ARG A 102 15.97 2.01 -4.46
C ARG A 102 14.49 2.13 -4.11
N ASP A 103 13.65 1.63 -4.99
CA ASP A 103 12.25 1.37 -4.69
C ASP A 103 12.15 0.35 -3.54
N SER A 104 11.16 0.54 -2.68
CA SER A 104 10.75 -0.47 -1.71
C SER A 104 9.55 -1.23 -2.26
N VAL A 105 9.22 -2.38 -1.67
CA VAL A 105 8.10 -3.25 -2.11
C VAL A 105 6.80 -2.48 -2.38
N TYR A 106 6.53 -1.41 -1.62
CA TYR A 106 5.29 -0.64 -1.73
C TYR A 106 5.48 0.88 -1.92
N VAL A 107 6.72 1.37 -2.10
CA VAL A 107 7.01 2.81 -2.16
C VAL A 107 8.12 3.08 -3.17
N ALA A 108 7.79 3.80 -4.23
CA ALA A 108 8.73 4.20 -5.26
C ALA A 108 9.68 5.31 -4.77
N VAL A 109 10.84 5.47 -5.39
CA VAL A 109 11.79 6.56 -5.12
C VAL A 109 11.10 7.91 -5.23
N GLU A 110 10.31 8.12 -6.27
CA GLU A 110 9.56 9.34 -6.54
C GLU A 110 8.63 9.68 -5.37
N GLU A 111 7.95 8.68 -4.79
CA GLU A 111 7.09 8.87 -3.63
C GLU A 111 7.90 9.28 -2.39
N LYS A 112 9.07 8.67 -2.16
CA LYS A 112 9.98 9.04 -1.05
C LYS A 112 10.47 10.48 -1.19
N VAL A 113 10.91 10.84 -2.40
CA VAL A 113 11.43 12.18 -2.71
C VAL A 113 10.31 13.23 -2.61
N ALA A 114 9.10 12.94 -3.11
CA ALA A 114 7.94 13.82 -2.97
C ALA A 114 7.60 14.08 -1.50
N MET A 115 7.53 13.04 -0.66
CA MET A 115 7.33 13.21 0.79
C MET A 115 8.42 14.08 1.43
N PHE A 116 9.68 13.87 1.05
CA PHE A 116 10.80 14.67 1.55
C PHE A 116 10.64 16.15 1.18
N LEU A 117 10.34 16.45 -0.09
CA LEU A 117 10.13 17.82 -0.60
C LEU A 117 8.93 18.51 0.06
N LEU A 118 7.85 17.78 0.36
CA LEU A 118 6.73 18.32 1.13
C LEU A 118 7.15 18.76 2.55
N VAL A 119 8.07 18.02 3.18
CA VAL A 119 8.61 18.40 4.50
C VAL A 119 9.54 19.60 4.38
N VAL A 120 10.54 19.56 3.48
CA VAL A 120 11.59 20.59 3.44
C VAL A 120 11.19 21.84 2.65
N GLY A 121 10.37 21.70 1.61
CA GLY A 121 9.93 22.79 0.75
C GLY A 121 8.70 23.54 1.28
N HIS A 122 7.84 22.87 2.05
CA HIS A 122 6.63 23.46 2.63
C HIS A 122 6.60 23.48 4.17
N GLY A 123 7.59 22.89 4.84
CA GLY A 123 7.58 22.80 6.30
C GLY A 123 6.49 21.88 6.85
N LEU A 124 5.97 20.95 6.05
CA LEU A 124 4.91 20.05 6.49
C LEU A 124 5.40 19.09 7.57
N LYS A 125 4.65 19.01 8.67
CA LYS A 125 4.93 18.06 9.74
C LYS A 125 4.71 16.63 9.25
N MET A 126 5.63 15.72 9.52
CA MET A 126 5.52 14.28 9.17
C MET A 126 4.20 13.64 9.69
N ARG A 127 3.65 14.15 10.79
CA ARG A 127 2.35 13.70 11.32
C ARG A 127 1.18 13.99 10.38
N LEU A 128 1.24 15.04 9.56
CA LEU A 128 0.24 15.32 8.53
C LEU A 128 0.37 14.35 7.36
N LEU A 129 1.61 14.10 6.92
CA LEU A 129 1.90 13.12 5.85
C LEU A 129 1.40 11.71 6.21
N ARG A 130 1.39 11.34 7.50
CA ARG A 130 0.79 10.10 8.00
C ARG A 130 -0.67 9.94 7.53
N GLY A 131 -1.45 11.01 7.61
CA GLY A 131 -2.85 11.04 7.22
C GLY A 131 -3.03 10.99 5.70
N THR A 132 -2.24 11.78 4.97
CA THR A 132 -2.28 11.89 3.51
C THR A 132 -1.87 10.58 2.83
N TYR A 133 -0.72 10.02 3.21
CA TYR A 133 -0.17 8.82 2.60
C TYR A 133 -0.67 7.52 3.26
N LYS A 134 -1.49 7.60 4.32
CA LYS A 134 -1.98 6.44 5.09
C LYS A 134 -0.84 5.47 5.48
N ARG A 135 0.33 6.01 5.82
CA ARG A 135 1.53 5.26 6.24
C ARG A 135 1.80 5.48 7.71
N SER A 136 2.52 4.57 8.35
CA SER A 136 2.99 4.80 9.71
C SER A 136 4.00 5.95 9.75
N LEU A 137 4.09 6.65 10.89
CA LEU A 137 5.08 7.70 11.07
C LEU A 137 6.51 7.15 10.97
N GLY A 138 6.74 5.93 11.46
CA GLY A 138 8.03 5.25 11.34
C GLY A 138 8.43 5.07 9.87
N THR A 139 7.52 4.60 9.03
CA THR A 139 7.75 4.45 7.58
C THR A 139 8.12 5.78 6.92
N ILE A 140 7.38 6.85 7.21
CA ILE A 140 7.65 8.19 6.66
C ILE A 140 9.03 8.70 7.12
N SER A 141 9.34 8.54 8.40
CA SER A 141 10.65 8.91 8.96
C SER A 141 11.80 8.15 8.30
N THR A 142 11.65 6.83 8.12
CA THR A 142 12.64 6.01 7.41
C THR A 142 12.89 6.50 5.98
N HIS A 143 11.82 6.80 5.23
CA HIS A 143 11.95 7.32 3.88
C HIS A 143 12.60 8.70 3.84
N PHE A 144 12.19 9.60 4.73
CA PHE A 144 12.80 10.92 4.88
C PHE A 144 14.30 10.82 5.16
N SER A 145 14.70 10.00 6.14
CA SER A 145 16.12 9.81 6.47
C SER A 145 16.91 9.16 5.34
N ALA A 146 16.31 8.26 4.57
CA ALA A 146 16.96 7.64 3.41
C ALA A 146 17.24 8.66 2.31
N VAL A 147 16.27 9.51 1.98
CA VAL A 147 16.43 10.60 1.00
C VAL A 147 17.44 11.63 1.50
N LEU A 148 17.36 12.03 2.77
CA LEU A 148 18.31 12.97 3.37
C LEU A 148 19.75 12.45 3.28
N ARG A 149 19.98 11.19 3.64
CA ARG A 149 21.31 10.56 3.54
C ARG A 149 21.81 10.50 2.10
N ALA A 150 20.94 10.18 1.15
CA ALA A 150 21.29 10.16 -0.27
C ALA A 150 21.70 11.56 -0.75
N ILE A 151 20.93 12.60 -0.44
CA ILE A 151 21.27 13.99 -0.79
C ILE A 151 22.59 14.42 -0.14
N LEU A 152 22.75 14.14 1.16
CA LEU A 152 23.99 14.47 1.89
C LEU A 152 25.20 13.71 1.33
N SER A 153 25.05 12.51 0.77
CA SER A 153 26.18 11.82 0.14
C SER A 153 26.74 12.57 -1.07
N MET A 154 25.93 13.41 -1.73
CA MET A 154 26.34 14.20 -2.89
C MET A 154 26.82 15.62 -2.53
N HIS A 155 26.82 16.00 -1.24
CA HIS A 155 27.11 17.38 -0.84
C HIS A 155 28.47 17.89 -1.36
N GLY A 156 29.49 17.03 -1.44
CA GLY A 156 30.82 17.43 -1.93
C GLY A 156 30.86 17.80 -3.42
N GLU A 157 29.91 17.31 -4.23
CA GLU A 157 29.80 17.64 -5.65
C GLU A 157 29.00 18.94 -5.88
N PHE A 158 27.96 19.17 -5.08
CA PHE A 158 27.01 20.27 -5.28
C PHE A 158 27.23 21.48 -4.37
N ILE A 159 27.77 21.28 -3.17
CA ILE A 159 28.04 22.33 -2.19
C ILE A 159 29.54 22.58 -2.19
N LYS A 160 30.00 23.45 -3.09
CA LYS A 160 31.35 23.99 -3.03
C LYS A 160 31.37 25.12 -2.02
N LEU A 161 32.08 24.93 -0.91
CA LEU A 161 32.34 26.04 0.00
C LEU A 161 33.18 27.09 -0.74
N PRO A 162 32.94 28.39 -0.51
CA PRO A 162 33.85 29.43 -0.95
C PRO A 162 35.25 29.14 -0.41
N ASP A 163 36.26 29.30 -1.26
CA ASP A 163 37.65 29.10 -0.85
C ASP A 163 38.00 30.10 0.27
N ALA A 164 38.73 29.69 1.29
CA ALA A 164 38.97 30.50 2.50
C ALA A 164 39.74 31.81 2.21
N ASN A 165 40.38 31.88 1.04
CA ASN A 165 41.13 33.03 0.55
C ASN A 165 40.30 33.98 -0.32
N VAL A 166 39.04 33.63 -0.65
CA VAL A 166 38.15 34.52 -1.40
C VAL A 166 37.59 35.54 -0.43
N GLN A 167 37.99 36.80 -0.58
CA GLN A 167 37.35 37.88 0.16
C GLN A 167 35.85 37.87 -0.18
N PRO A 168 34.97 37.92 0.84
CA PRO A 168 33.55 37.99 0.59
C PRO A 168 33.28 39.18 -0.34
N PRO A 169 32.39 39.03 -1.33
CA PRO A 169 32.05 40.13 -2.23
C PRO A 169 31.69 41.36 -1.39
N ASP A 170 32.23 42.53 -1.74
CA ASP A 170 31.89 43.82 -1.10
C ASP A 170 30.49 44.28 -1.54
N ASP A 171 29.53 43.38 -1.40
CA ASP A 171 28.12 43.57 -1.67
C ASP A 171 27.40 43.48 -0.33
N TYR A 172 26.78 44.61 0.05
CA TYR A 172 26.06 44.78 1.31
C TYR A 172 24.98 43.71 1.54
N LYS A 173 24.51 43.05 0.47
CA LYS A 173 23.52 41.98 0.51
C LYS A 173 24.00 40.71 1.22
N TRP A 174 25.31 40.44 1.23
CA TRP A 174 25.88 39.22 1.82
C TRP A 174 26.35 39.39 3.27
N LYS A 175 26.23 40.58 3.88
CA LYS A 175 26.68 40.83 5.26
C LYS A 175 25.94 40.05 6.35
N TRP A 176 24.80 39.45 6.03
CA TRP A 176 23.90 38.79 6.99
C TRP A 176 23.86 37.26 6.85
N PHE A 177 24.67 36.70 5.96
CA PHE A 177 24.83 35.26 5.75
C PHE A 177 26.26 34.86 6.07
#